data_AF-A0A0B2VRT0-F1
#
_entry.id   AF-A0A0B2VRT0-F1
#
_cell.length_a   1.000
_cell.length_b   1.000
_cell.length_c   1.000
_cell.angle_alpha   90.00
_cell.angle_beta   90.00
_cell.angle_gamma   90.00
#
_symmetry.space_group_name_H-M   'P 1'
#
loop_
_entity.id
_entity.type
_entity.pdbx_description
1 polymer ?
#
loop_
_entity_poly.entity_id
_entity_poly.type
_entity_poly.pdbx_seq_one_letter_code
_entity_poly.pdbx_strand_id
1 'polypeptide(L)'
;MFHLQLSFFTMRMTVASILFLMMIAEVVSMEVSNSTHEQQLNLTLVEEQMIFNATDNPKESSVKCPEGFVYSTCTSLCPPKNCATLHLRPFCFSLRCGPPKCVCKPGLVLKAYNVEKCVAPEDC
;
A
#
# COMPACT_ATOMS: atom_id res chain seq x y z
N MET A 1 57.29 4.17 -54.63
CA MET A 1 57.58 4.96 -53.40
C MET A 1 56.33 5.60 -52.77
N PHE A 2 55.10 5.12 -53.05
CA PHE A 2 53.84 5.68 -52.50
C PHE A 2 53.04 4.69 -51.62
N HIS A 3 53.35 3.40 -51.64
CA HIS A 3 52.58 2.37 -50.93
C HIS A 3 52.91 2.26 -49.42
N LEU A 4 54.04 2.81 -48.97
CA LEU A 4 54.52 2.68 -47.59
C LEU A 4 53.98 3.79 -46.66
N GLN A 5 53.56 4.92 -47.22
CA GLN A 5 53.01 6.07 -46.47
C GLN A 5 51.53 5.88 -46.11
N LEU A 6 50.77 5.12 -46.92
CA LEU A 6 49.35 4.85 -46.64
C LEU A 6 49.15 3.91 -45.44
N SER A 7 50.03 2.92 -45.25
CA SER A 7 49.94 1.95 -44.15
C SER A 7 50.25 2.56 -42.77
N PHE A 8 51.10 3.58 -42.71
CA PHE A 8 51.40 4.31 -41.47
C PHE A 8 50.24 5.21 -41.04
N PHE A 9 49.52 5.78 -42.01
CA PHE A 9 48.39 6.67 -41.74
C PHE A 9 47.16 5.90 -41.26
N THR A 10 46.90 4.72 -41.84
CA THR A 10 45.82 3.84 -41.39
C THR A 10 46.09 3.24 -40.01
N MET A 11 47.32 2.82 -39.69
CA MET A 11 47.66 2.36 -38.34
C MET A 11 47.44 3.42 -37.25
N ARG A 12 47.80 4.69 -37.53
CA ARG A 12 47.59 5.78 -36.56
C ARG A 12 46.11 6.10 -36.31
N MET A 13 45.28 5.99 -37.34
CA MET A 13 43.82 6.17 -37.24
C MET A 13 43.15 5.06 -36.43
N THR A 14 43.63 3.81 -36.57
CA THR A 14 43.12 2.67 -35.80
C THR A 14 43.48 2.78 -34.32
N VAL A 15 44.71 3.19 -33.99
CA VAL A 15 45.15 3.36 -32.59
C VAL A 15 44.39 4.51 -31.91
N ALA A 16 44.15 5.62 -32.60
CA ALA A 16 43.35 6.72 -32.07
C ALA A 16 41.89 6.31 -31.83
N SER A 17 41.30 5.52 -32.74
CA SER A 17 39.92 5.01 -32.58
C SER A 17 39.80 4.03 -31.41
N ILE A 18 40.79 3.14 -31.22
CA ILE A 18 40.83 2.20 -30.09
C ILE A 18 41.01 2.95 -28.77
N LEU A 19 41.89 3.95 -28.71
CA LEU A 19 42.05 4.82 -27.52
C LEU A 19 40.77 5.58 -27.18
N PHE A 20 40.05 6.07 -28.20
CA PHE A 20 38.77 6.75 -28.01
C PHE A 20 37.69 5.80 -27.47
N LEU A 21 37.63 4.56 -27.98
CA LEU A 21 36.73 3.52 -27.48
C LEU A 21 37.06 3.09 -26.04
N MET A 22 38.35 3.02 -25.67
CA MET A 22 38.75 2.75 -24.28
C MET A 22 38.36 3.88 -23.32
N MET A 23 38.54 5.15 -23.73
CA MET A 23 38.08 6.29 -22.91
C MET A 23 36.57 6.31 -22.72
N ILE A 24 35.79 5.95 -23.75
CA ILE A 24 34.32 5.86 -23.61
C ILE A 24 33.92 4.73 -22.64
N ALA A 25 34.64 3.59 -22.65
CA ALA A 25 34.37 2.49 -21.73
C ALA A 25 34.64 2.85 -20.25
N GLU A 26 35.67 3.66 -19.97
CA GLU A 26 35.98 4.14 -18.62
C GLU A 26 34.95 5.17 -18.12
N VAL A 27 34.49 6.08 -18.99
CA VAL A 27 33.45 7.06 -18.65
C VAL A 27 32.11 6.39 -18.36
N VAL A 28 31.69 5.40 -19.17
CA VAL A 28 30.45 4.64 -18.92
C VAL A 28 30.52 3.86 -17.60
N SER A 29 31.71 3.37 -17.22
CA SER A 29 31.90 2.67 -15.95
C SER A 29 31.75 3.60 -14.72
N MET A 30 32.08 4.88 -14.86
CA MET A 30 31.86 5.89 -13.80
C MET A 30 30.37 6.24 -13.64
N GLU A 31 29.59 6.33 -14.72
CA GLU A 31 28.16 6.63 -14.65
C GLU A 31 27.31 5.47 -14.09
N VAL A 32 27.70 4.22 -14.36
CA VAL A 32 27.00 3.03 -13.81
C VAL A 32 27.18 2.91 -12.30
N SER A 33 28.33 3.31 -11.75
CA SER A 33 28.57 3.26 -10.30
C SER A 33 27.86 4.38 -9.53
N ASN A 34 27.53 5.50 -10.18
CA ASN A 34 26.85 6.62 -9.55
C ASN A 34 25.32 6.43 -9.42
N SER A 35 24.74 5.51 -10.20
CA SER A 35 23.29 5.25 -10.16
C SER A 35 22.87 4.23 -9.09
N THR A 36 23.76 3.36 -8.62
CA THR A 36 23.42 2.29 -7.66
C THR A 36 23.51 2.72 -6.20
N HIS A 37 24.28 3.77 -5.88
CA HIS A 37 24.43 4.24 -4.50
C HIS A 37 23.26 5.14 -4.02
N GLU A 38 22.63 5.89 -4.91
CA GLU A 38 21.43 6.70 -4.60
C GLU A 38 20.15 5.87 -4.49
N GLN A 39 20.08 4.70 -5.14
CA GLN A 39 18.89 3.83 -5.04
C GLN A 39 18.86 3.02 -3.75
N GLN A 40 20.01 2.76 -3.12
CA GLN A 40 20.07 2.00 -1.86
C GLN A 40 19.70 2.83 -0.62
N LEU A 41 19.80 4.15 -0.66
CA LEU A 41 19.42 5.01 0.46
C LEU A 41 17.90 5.24 0.54
N ASN A 42 17.18 5.02 -0.56
CA ASN A 42 15.72 5.15 -0.61
C ASN A 42 14.97 3.84 -0.28
N LEU A 43 15.66 2.71 -0.12
CA LEU A 43 15.02 1.43 0.21
C LEU A 43 14.99 1.17 1.72
N THR A 44 15.98 1.66 2.48
CA THR A 44 16.03 1.51 3.94
C THR A 44 15.08 2.45 4.70
N LEU A 45 14.58 3.51 4.06
CA LEU A 45 13.58 4.41 4.65
C LEU A 45 12.13 3.92 4.46
N VAL A 46 11.90 2.91 3.62
CA VAL A 46 10.55 2.37 3.37
C VAL A 46 10.18 1.25 4.36
N GLU A 47 11.16 0.57 4.98
CA GLU A 47 10.88 -0.53 5.91
C GLU A 47 10.46 -0.08 7.32
N GLU A 48 10.88 1.11 7.79
CA GLU A 48 10.38 1.65 9.07
C GLU A 48 9.03 2.39 8.93
N GLN A 49 8.56 2.67 7.70
CA GLN A 49 7.28 3.34 7.47
C GLN A 49 6.07 2.40 7.39
N MET A 50 6.29 1.08 7.48
CA MET A 50 5.20 0.08 7.56
C MET A 50 4.66 -0.17 8.99
N ILE A 51 5.08 0.62 9.99
CA ILE A 51 4.59 0.47 11.38
C ILE A 51 3.87 1.74 11.90
N PHE A 52 3.94 2.88 11.20
CA PHE A 52 3.34 4.13 11.70
C PHE A 52 2.73 5.03 10.61
N ASN A 53 1.94 4.47 9.70
CA ASN A 53 0.95 5.25 8.95
C ASN A 53 -0.44 4.59 9.03
N ALA A 54 -0.74 4.05 10.22
CA ALA A 54 -2.09 4.10 10.75
C ALA A 54 -2.36 5.51 11.30
N THR A 55 -2.07 6.55 10.53
CA THR A 55 -2.90 7.74 10.63
C THR A 55 -4.25 7.29 10.09
N ASP A 56 -5.17 7.09 11.01
CA ASP A 56 -6.52 7.57 10.83
C ASP A 56 -6.50 8.71 9.81
N ASN A 57 -6.97 8.41 8.61
CA ASN A 57 -7.42 9.45 7.73
C ASN A 57 -8.88 9.60 8.15
N PRO A 58 -9.25 10.48 9.11
CA PRO A 58 -10.61 10.91 9.20
C PRO A 58 -10.81 11.78 7.95
N LYS A 59 -11.02 11.13 6.80
CA LYS A 59 -11.90 11.69 5.79
C LYS A 59 -13.29 11.63 6.40
N GLU A 60 -13.47 12.49 7.38
CA GLU A 60 -14.69 12.87 8.04
C GLU A 60 -15.54 13.59 7.01
N SER A 61 -16.07 12.84 6.04
CA SER A 61 -17.50 13.01 5.82
C SER A 61 -18.12 12.62 7.15
N SER A 62 -18.66 13.58 7.90
CA SER A 62 -19.34 13.31 9.16
C SER A 62 -20.53 12.39 8.88
N VAL A 63 -20.30 11.08 8.81
CA VAL A 63 -21.35 10.09 8.60
C VAL A 63 -22.13 10.08 9.90
N LYS A 64 -23.19 10.88 9.95
CA LYS A 64 -24.09 10.94 11.09
C LYS A 64 -24.90 9.66 11.11
N CYS A 65 -24.53 8.76 12.01
CA CYS A 65 -25.34 7.60 12.31
C CYS A 65 -26.54 7.99 13.17
N PRO A 66 -27.65 7.23 13.10
CA PRO A 66 -28.77 7.40 14.01
C PRO A 66 -28.36 7.23 15.47
N GLU A 67 -29.21 7.70 16.38
CA GLU A 67 -28.96 7.55 17.82
C GLU A 67 -28.82 6.06 18.21
N GLY A 68 -27.81 5.74 19.04
CA GLY A 68 -27.49 4.37 19.42
C GLY A 68 -26.62 3.60 18.43
N PHE A 69 -26.27 4.20 17.29
CA PHE A 69 -25.35 3.63 16.32
C PHE A 69 -24.00 4.37 16.31
N VAL A 70 -22.98 3.70 15.81
CA VAL A 70 -21.63 4.24 15.59
C VAL A 70 -21.18 3.86 14.18
N TYR A 71 -20.54 4.80 13.48
CA TYR A 71 -19.97 4.51 12.18
C TYR A 71 -18.74 3.62 12.36
N SER A 72 -18.71 2.48 11.66
CA SER A 72 -17.54 1.61 11.64
C SER A 72 -17.06 1.41 10.21
N THR A 73 -15.76 1.56 10.03
CA THR A 73 -15.06 1.30 8.75
C THR A 73 -14.87 -0.19 8.49
N CYS A 74 -14.86 -1.00 9.56
CA CYS A 74 -14.75 -2.46 9.49
C CYS A 74 -15.95 -3.08 10.20
N THR A 75 -16.86 -3.71 9.43
CA THR A 75 -18.04 -4.37 10.00
C THR A 75 -18.01 -5.87 9.80
N SER A 76 -18.82 -6.61 10.55
CA SER A 76 -18.95 -8.05 10.28
C SER A 76 -19.72 -8.28 8.98
N LEU A 77 -19.22 -9.21 8.14
CA LEU A 77 -19.96 -9.76 7.01
C LEU A 77 -21.15 -10.61 7.45
N CYS A 78 -21.14 -11.05 8.70
CA CYS A 78 -22.21 -11.86 9.25
C CYS A 78 -23.45 -11.01 9.57
N PRO A 79 -24.65 -11.62 9.52
CA PRO A 79 -25.86 -10.96 9.99
C PRO A 79 -25.69 -10.46 11.43
N PRO A 80 -26.10 -9.22 11.73
CA PRO A 80 -26.01 -8.71 13.10
C PRO A 80 -26.94 -9.50 14.02
N LYS A 81 -26.53 -9.65 15.28
CA LYS A 81 -27.43 -10.17 16.31
C LYS A 81 -28.58 -9.19 16.55
N ASN A 82 -29.75 -9.75 16.78
CA ASN A 82 -30.93 -9.00 17.19
C ASN A 82 -31.61 -9.68 18.38
N CYS A 83 -32.67 -9.09 18.92
CA CYS A 83 -33.39 -9.67 20.06
C CYS A 83 -33.85 -11.11 19.83
N ALA A 84 -34.25 -11.47 18.60
CA ALA A 84 -34.69 -12.84 18.28
C ALA A 84 -33.53 -13.85 18.18
N THR A 85 -32.32 -13.39 17.87
CA THR A 85 -31.13 -14.24 17.68
C THR A 85 -30.08 -14.11 18.78
N LEU A 86 -30.37 -13.31 19.82
CA LEU A 86 -29.43 -13.00 20.89
C LEU A 86 -28.96 -14.24 21.65
N HIS A 87 -29.89 -15.15 21.94
CA HIS A 87 -29.65 -16.42 22.65
C HIS A 87 -29.02 -17.50 21.77
N LEU A 88 -28.99 -17.30 20.45
CA LEU A 88 -28.43 -18.27 19.52
C LEU A 88 -26.92 -18.07 19.42
N ARG A 89 -26.17 -19.18 19.34
CA ARG A 89 -24.76 -19.11 19.00
C ARG A 89 -24.62 -18.59 17.56
N PRO A 90 -23.71 -17.64 17.30
CA PRO A 90 -23.48 -17.16 15.95
C PRO A 90 -22.96 -18.32 15.10
N PHE A 91 -23.69 -18.67 14.05
CA PHE A 91 -23.26 -19.70 13.10
C PHE A 91 -22.23 -19.16 12.09
N CYS A 92 -22.20 -17.83 11.93
CA CYS A 92 -21.32 -17.12 11.03
C CYS A 92 -20.20 -16.44 11.82
N PHE A 93 -18.96 -16.62 11.36
CA PHE A 93 -17.78 -15.92 11.84
C PHE A 93 -16.92 -15.51 10.64
N SER A 94 -16.43 -14.28 10.65
CA SER A 94 -15.52 -13.76 9.63
C SER A 94 -14.47 -12.88 10.27
N LEU A 95 -13.21 -13.10 9.89
CA LEU A 95 -12.07 -12.23 10.23
C LEU A 95 -11.88 -11.11 9.20
N ARG A 96 -12.65 -11.10 8.11
CA ARG A 96 -12.59 -10.06 7.08
C ARG A 96 -13.52 -8.91 7.44
N CYS A 97 -13.11 -7.69 7.14
CA CYS A 97 -13.96 -6.51 7.21
C CYS A 97 -14.99 -6.54 6.08
N GLY A 98 -16.26 -6.44 6.46
CA GLY A 98 -17.36 -6.09 5.57
C GLY A 98 -17.36 -4.60 5.22
N PRO A 99 -18.35 -4.15 4.43
CA PRO A 99 -18.45 -2.76 4.02
C PRO A 99 -18.62 -1.81 5.22
N PRO A 100 -18.15 -0.56 5.12
CA PRO A 100 -18.33 0.43 6.17
C PRO A 100 -19.80 0.81 6.31
N LYS A 101 -20.32 0.85 7.55
CA LYS A 101 -21.71 1.23 7.83
C LYS A 101 -21.89 1.62 9.30
N CYS A 102 -23.06 2.19 9.60
CA CYS A 102 -23.51 2.38 10.97
C CYS A 102 -23.87 1.02 11.60
N VAL A 103 -23.29 0.74 12.76
CA VAL A 103 -23.56 -0.46 13.56
C VAL A 103 -24.02 -0.06 14.95
N CYS A 104 -24.73 -0.93 15.67
CA CYS A 104 -25.09 -0.65 17.06
C CYS A 104 -23.82 -0.36 17.88
N LYS A 105 -23.91 0.60 18.81
CA LYS A 105 -22.83 0.85 19.75
C LYS A 105 -22.48 -0.45 20.50
N PRO A 106 -21.20 -0.64 20.89
CA PRO A 106 -20.79 -1.79 21.68
C PRO A 106 -21.70 -1.99 22.89
N GLY A 107 -22.15 -3.23 23.11
CA GLY A 107 -23.08 -3.56 24.19
C GLY A 107 -24.57 -3.47 23.83
N LEU A 108 -24.94 -2.78 22.74
CA LEU A 108 -26.32 -2.74 22.25
C LEU A 108 -26.55 -3.77 21.13
N VAL A 109 -27.80 -4.20 20.98
CA VAL A 109 -28.23 -5.16 19.96
C VAL A 109 -29.38 -4.59 19.13
N LEU A 110 -29.52 -5.06 17.90
CA LEU A 110 -30.58 -4.60 17.01
C LEU A 110 -31.94 -5.12 17.50
N LYS A 111 -32.98 -4.29 17.55
CA LYS A 111 -34.31 -4.75 17.97
C LYS A 111 -34.88 -5.80 17.00
N ALA A 112 -34.84 -5.51 15.70
CA ALA A 112 -35.22 -6.42 14.62
C ALA A 112 -34.54 -6.00 13.31
N TYR A 113 -34.41 -6.90 12.33
CA TYR A 113 -33.71 -6.61 11.07
C TYR A 113 -34.27 -5.43 10.27
N ASN A 114 -35.57 -5.15 10.39
CA ASN A 114 -36.25 -4.06 9.68
C ASN A 114 -36.46 -2.81 10.56
N VAL A 115 -35.83 -2.75 11.73
CA VAL A 115 -36.01 -1.67 12.69
C VAL A 115 -34.65 -1.03 12.97
N GLU A 116 -34.51 0.25 12.62
CA GLU A 116 -33.32 1.06 12.90
C GLU A 116 -33.25 1.49 14.37
N LYS A 117 -33.30 0.52 15.29
CA LYS A 117 -33.22 0.76 16.73
C LYS A 117 -32.31 -0.25 17.40
N CYS A 118 -31.30 0.26 18.10
CA CYS A 118 -30.46 -0.54 19.00
C CYS A 118 -30.99 -0.41 20.43
N VAL A 119 -31.06 -1.53 21.14
CA VAL A 119 -31.53 -1.60 22.53
C VAL A 119 -30.53 -2.37 23.38
N ALA A 120 -30.60 -2.20 24.69
CA ALA A 120 -29.81 -3.04 25.59
C ALA A 120 -30.31 -4.50 25.49
N PRO A 121 -29.44 -5.51 25.68
CA PRO A 121 -29.83 -6.91 25.70
C PRO A 121 -30.98 -7.24 26.66
N GLU A 122 -31.05 -6.53 27.78
CA GLU A 122 -32.10 -6.62 28.81
C GLU A 122 -33.43 -5.97 28.42
N ASP A 123 -33.44 -5.11 27.39
CA ASP A 123 -34.64 -4.46 26.84
C ASP A 123 -35.21 -5.20 25.62
N CYS A 124 -34.63 -6.36 25.30
CA CYS A 124 -35.24 -7.40 24.49
C CYS A 124 -36.24 -8.20 25.36
#